data_AF-A0A919LTL0-F1
#
_entry.id   AF-A0A919LTL0-F1
#
_cell.length_a   1.000
_cell.length_b   1.000
_cell.length_c   1.000
_cell.angle_alpha   90.00
_cell.angle_beta   90.00
_cell.angle_gamma   90.00
#
_symmetry.space_group_name_H-M   'P 1'
#
loop_
_entity.id
_entity.type
_entity.pdbx_description
1 polymer ?
#
loop_
_entity_poly.entity_id
_entity_poly.type
_entity_poly.pdbx_seq_one_letter_code
_entity_poly.pdbx_strand_id
1 'polypeptide(L)'
;MDASRYSRPPRYDLLSRQGCEVDIWRTTYFHPLASHQAIVDWLQGTGLRPYLAGLDEQAGSAFLTRYLALLAAHYPLQCNGKVLLRFPRLFIVARKIAA
;
A
#
# COMPACT_ATOMS: atom_id res chain seq x y z
N MET A 1 8.32 16.22 0.51
CA MET A 1 7.49 15.32 1.33
C MET A 1 6.59 16.20 2.16
N ASP A 2 5.30 16.23 1.86
CA ASP A 2 4.37 17.14 2.53
C ASP A 2 3.88 16.55 3.86
N ALA A 3 4.27 17.20 4.96
CA ALA A 3 3.89 16.86 6.33
C ALA A 3 2.47 17.33 6.69
N SER A 4 1.75 18.01 5.78
CA SER A 4 0.42 18.60 6.02
C SER A 4 -0.71 17.60 6.24
N ARG A 5 -0.51 16.30 5.95
CA ARG A 5 -1.53 15.26 6.13
C ARG A 5 -1.58 14.64 7.54
N TYR A 6 -0.77 15.13 8.47
CA TYR A 6 -0.75 14.70 9.88
C TYR A 6 -1.73 15.50 10.77
N SER A 7 -2.81 16.05 10.23
CA SER A 7 -3.91 16.54 11.06
C SER A 7 -4.60 15.32 11.70
N ARG A 8 -4.18 14.98 12.93
CA ARG A 8 -4.83 14.10 13.92
C ARG A 8 -5.61 12.92 13.31
N PRO A 9 -5.05 11.69 13.29
CA PRO A 9 -5.69 10.57 12.58
C PRO A 9 -7.11 10.41 13.11
N PRO A 10 -8.16 10.56 12.25
CA PRO A 10 -9.57 10.61 12.70
C PRO A 10 -9.98 9.46 13.61
N ARG A 11 -9.24 8.36 13.54
CA ARG A 11 -9.43 7.11 14.27
C ARG A 11 -8.97 7.20 15.74
N TYR A 12 -7.92 7.98 16.04
CA TYR A 12 -7.47 8.16 17.42
C TYR A 12 -8.56 8.83 18.24
N ASP A 13 -9.07 9.97 17.76
CA ASP A 13 -10.13 10.71 18.45
C ASP A 13 -11.42 9.93 18.56
N LEU A 14 -11.79 9.22 17.49
CA LEU A 14 -12.98 8.38 17.48
C LEU A 14 -12.91 7.34 18.61
N LEU A 15 -11.75 6.70 18.80
CA LEU A 15 -11.57 5.66 19.82
C LEU A 15 -11.38 6.25 21.22
N SER A 16 -10.62 7.34 21.37
CA SER A 16 -10.44 8.01 22.66
C SER A 16 -11.74 8.56 23.23
N ARG A 17 -12.64 9.11 22.38
CA ARG A 17 -13.98 9.54 22.81
C ARG A 17 -14.85 8.39 23.32
N GLN A 18 -14.56 7.17 22.90
CA GLN A 18 -15.21 5.96 23.41
C GLN A 18 -14.55 5.47 24.71
N GLY A 19 -13.70 6.25 25.38
CA GLY A 19 -13.03 5.84 26.62
C GLY A 19 -11.97 4.76 26.43
N CYS A 20 -11.33 4.73 25.26
CA CYS A 20 -10.21 3.85 24.99
C CYS A 20 -8.87 4.58 25.14
N GLU A 21 -7.90 3.91 25.73
CA GLU A 21 -6.48 4.19 25.49
C GLU A 21 -6.11 3.63 24.11
N VAL A 22 -5.33 4.38 23.33
CA VAL A 22 -5.07 4.05 21.92
C VAL A 22 -3.59 4.18 21.60
N ASP A 23 -3.01 3.08 21.11
CA ASP A 23 -1.70 3.07 20.47
C ASP A 23 -1.86 3.04 18.96
N ILE A 24 -1.17 3.95 18.27
CA ILE A 24 -1.19 4.04 16.81
C ILE A 24 0.23 4.15 16.27
N TRP A 25 0.56 3.30 15.32
CA TRP A 25 1.88 3.33 14.68
C TRP A 25 1.80 2.91 13.23
N ARG A 26 2.84 3.27 12.47
CA ARG A 26 2.96 2.91 11.06
C ARG A 26 4.26 2.14 10.85
N THR A 27 4.14 0.97 10.24
CA THR A 27 5.30 0.20 9.78
C THR A 27 5.30 0.17 8.26
N THR A 28 6.46 0.42 7.66
CA THR A 28 6.63 0.21 6.22
C THR A 28 7.46 -1.04 6.01
N TYR A 29 6.84 -2.10 5.49
CA TYR A 29 7.54 -3.31 5.10
C TYR A 29 8.09 -3.16 3.68
N PHE A 30 9.22 -3.82 3.41
CA PHE A 30 9.79 -3.90 2.06
C PHE A 30 9.85 -5.38 1.67
N HIS A 31 9.17 -5.73 0.58
CA HIS A 31 9.14 -7.09 0.06
C HIS A 31 10.07 -7.18 -1.16
N PRO A 32 11.17 -7.94 -1.07
CA PRO A 32 12.05 -8.15 -2.21
C PRO A 32 11.42 -9.14 -3.19
N LEU A 33 11.20 -8.70 -4.43
CA LEU A 33 10.59 -9.48 -5.50
C LEU A 33 11.55 -9.66 -6.67
N ALA A 34 11.34 -10.72 -7.44
CA ALA A 34 12.24 -11.13 -8.51
C ALA A 34 12.25 -10.16 -9.70
N SER A 35 11.16 -9.41 -9.92
CA SER A 35 11.03 -8.49 -11.06
C SER A 35 9.89 -7.51 -10.85
N HIS A 36 9.79 -6.50 -11.72
CA HIS A 36 8.64 -5.62 -11.79
C HIS A 36 7.35 -6.37 -12.15
N GLN A 37 7.43 -7.42 -12.96
CA GLN A 37 6.28 -8.27 -13.28
C GLN A 37 5.73 -8.95 -12.03
N ALA A 38 6.61 -9.40 -11.13
CA ALA A 38 6.18 -9.98 -9.85
C ALA A 38 5.41 -8.98 -8.97
N ILE A 39 5.63 -7.65 -9.11
CA ILE A 39 4.79 -6.64 -8.47
C ILE A 39 3.40 -6.60 -9.11
N VAL A 40 3.32 -6.64 -10.44
CA VAL A 40 2.04 -6.65 -11.17
C VAL A 40 1.20 -7.86 -10.76
N ASP A 41 1.80 -9.05 -10.78
CA ASP A 41 1.12 -10.31 -10.45
C ASP A 41 0.61 -10.29 -9.00
N TRP A 42 1.41 -9.77 -8.06
CA TRP A 42 1.01 -9.58 -6.66
C TRP A 42 -0.19 -8.63 -6.52
N LEU A 43 -0.16 -7.52 -7.25
CA LEU A 43 -1.19 -6.49 -7.15
C LEU A 43 -2.48 -6.86 -7.89
N GLN A 44 -2.42 -7.67 -8.94
CA GLN A 44 -3.60 -8.21 -9.60
C GLN A 44 -4.50 -8.97 -8.62
N GLY A 45 -3.92 -9.72 -7.67
CA GLY A 45 -4.66 -10.44 -6.64
C GLY A 45 -5.19 -9.58 -5.49
N THR A 46 -4.72 -8.34 -5.30
CA THR A 46 -4.94 -7.57 -4.06
C THR A 46 -5.50 -6.16 -4.25
N GLY A 47 -5.41 -5.57 -5.45
CA GLY A 47 -5.85 -4.19 -5.67
C GLY A 47 -5.97 -3.72 -7.12
N LEU A 48 -5.46 -4.47 -8.10
CA LEU A 48 -5.55 -4.08 -9.51
C LEU A 48 -6.89 -4.47 -10.16
N ARG A 49 -7.57 -5.48 -9.60
CA ARG A 49 -8.81 -6.03 -10.17
C ARG A 49 -9.89 -4.99 -10.50
N PRO A 50 -10.19 -3.99 -9.64
CA PRO A 50 -11.19 -2.97 -9.95
C PRO A 50 -10.83 -2.11 -11.18
N TYR A 51 -9.54 -1.93 -11.47
CA TYR A 51 -9.06 -1.14 -12.62
C TYR A 51 -9.13 -1.93 -13.93
N LEU A 52 -9.00 -3.26 -13.85
CA LEU A 52 -9.04 -4.15 -15.01
C LEU A 52 -10.46 -4.60 -15.36
N ALA A 53 -11.37 -4.61 -14.39
CA ALA A 53 -12.70 -5.22 -14.54
C ALA A 53 -13.57 -4.61 -15.66
N GLY A 54 -13.34 -3.34 -16.03
CA GLY A 54 -14.10 -2.65 -17.07
C GLY A 54 -13.39 -2.55 -18.43
N LEU A 55 -12.22 -3.17 -18.58
CA LEU A 55 -11.43 -3.09 -19.81
C LEU A 55 -11.63 -4.35 -20.65
N ASP A 56 -11.71 -4.18 -21.97
CA ASP A 56 -11.54 -5.29 -22.90
C ASP A 56 -10.09 -5.80 -22.89
N GLU A 57 -9.82 -6.89 -23.61
CA GLU A 57 -8.51 -7.54 -23.64
C GLU A 57 -7.40 -6.60 -24.14
N GLN A 58 -7.69 -5.80 -25.18
CA GLN A 58 -6.71 -4.90 -25.78
C GLN A 58 -6.37 -3.73 -24.84
N ALA A 59 -7.39 -3.11 -24.26
CA ALA A 59 -7.23 -2.04 -23.29
C ALA A 59 -6.57 -2.54 -21.99
N GLY A 60 -6.91 -3.75 -21.54
CA GLY A 60 -6.27 -4.40 -20.40
C GLY A 60 -4.78 -4.65 -20.62
N SER A 61 -4.41 -5.16 -21.79
CA SER A 61 -3.01 -5.36 -22.18
C SER A 61 -2.24 -4.03 -22.23
N ALA A 62 -2.80 -3.01 -22.89
CA ALA A 62 -2.18 -1.68 -22.96
C ALA A 62 -2.00 -1.04 -21.57
N PHE A 63 -2.98 -1.21 -20.68
CA PHE A 63 -2.90 -0.76 -19.30
C PHE A 63 -1.75 -1.44 -18.56
N LEU A 64 -1.63 -2.77 -18.65
CA LEU A 64 -0.58 -3.52 -17.96
C LEU A 64 0.82 -3.18 -18.49
N THR A 65 0.98 -3.00 -19.80
CA THR A 65 2.26 -2.54 -20.39
C THR A 65 2.65 -1.17 -19.84
N ARG A 66 1.71 -0.22 -19.83
CA ARG A 66 1.93 1.13 -19.28
C ARG A 66 2.27 1.07 -17.79
N TYR A 67 1.52 0.26 -17.04
CA TYR A 67 1.70 0.09 -15.60
C TYR A 67 3.07 -0.49 -15.26
N LEU A 68 3.52 -1.52 -15.98
CA LEU A 68 4.84 -2.14 -15.81
C LEU A 68 5.98 -1.14 -16.10
N ALA A 69 5.85 -0.34 -17.15
CA ALA A 69 6.85 0.69 -17.48
C ALA A 69 6.97 1.75 -16.37
N LEU A 70 5.84 2.15 -15.76
CA LEU A 70 5.84 3.07 -14.63
C LEU A 70 6.44 2.43 -13.37
N LEU A 71 6.17 1.15 -13.12
CA LEU A 71 6.82 0.42 -12.02
C LEU A 71 8.34 0.41 -12.19
N ALA A 72 8.84 0.15 -13.40
CA ALA A 72 10.28 0.16 -13.68
C ALA A 72 10.96 1.50 -13.38
N ALA A 73 10.27 2.61 -13.64
CA ALA A 73 10.78 3.94 -13.33
C ALA A 73 10.80 4.25 -11.82
N HIS A 74 9.90 3.65 -11.03
CA HIS A 74 9.72 3.98 -9.60
C HIS A 74 10.28 2.94 -8.63
N TYR A 75 10.57 1.71 -9.08
CA TYR A 75 11.09 0.61 -8.27
C TYR A 75 12.43 0.10 -8.81
N PRO A 76 13.52 0.90 -8.75
CA PRO A 76 14.79 0.51 -9.35
C PRO A 76 15.30 -0.83 -8.81
N LEU A 77 15.99 -1.58 -9.68
CA LEU A 77 16.66 -2.82 -9.32
C LEU A 77 17.71 -2.55 -8.25
N GLN A 78 17.76 -3.43 -7.26
CA GLN A 78 18.80 -3.45 -6.24
C GLN A 78 20.05 -4.16 -6.80
N CYS A 79 21.17 -4.09 -6.07
CA CYS A 79 22.44 -4.69 -6.50
C CYS A 79 22.36 -6.22 -6.76
N ASN A 80 21.37 -6.90 -6.18
CA ASN A 80 21.11 -8.33 -6.38
C ASN A 80 20.03 -8.61 -7.44
N GLY A 81 19.65 -7.62 -8.25
CA GLY A 81 18.64 -7.75 -9.30
C GLY A 81 17.19 -7.83 -8.82
N LYS A 82 16.91 -7.65 -7.52
CA LYS A 82 15.54 -7.64 -6.99
C LYS A 82 14.91 -6.24 -7.04
N VAL A 83 13.60 -6.17 -6.97
CA VAL A 83 12.84 -4.92 -6.73
C VAL A 83 12.27 -4.93 -5.32
N LEU A 84 12.22 -3.77 -4.64
CA LEU A 84 11.68 -3.66 -3.28
C LEU A 84 10.29 -3.04 -3.30
N LEU A 85 9.25 -3.88 -3.22
CA LEU A 85 7.88 -3.39 -3.09
C LEU A 85 7.66 -2.82 -1.68
N ARG A 86 7.27 -1.54 -1.61
CA ARG A 86 7.03 -0.85 -0.35
C ARG A 86 5.58 -1.03 0.09
N PHE A 87 5.39 -1.50 1.31
CA PHE A 87 4.08 -1.90 1.82
C PHE A 87 3.78 -1.24 3.18
N PRO A 88 3.26 0.00 3.17
CA PRO A 88 2.94 0.73 4.39
C PRO A 88 1.68 0.16 5.06
N ARG A 89 1.78 -0.15 6.35
CA ARG A 89 0.69 -0.61 7.22
C ARG A 89 0.51 0.35 8.38
N LEU A 90 -0.74 0.74 8.63
CA LEU A 90 -1.14 1.47 9.83
C LEU A 90 -1.76 0.47 10.80
N PHE A 91 -1.25 0.45 12.02
CA PHE A 91 -1.74 -0.40 13.09
C PHE A 91 -2.34 0.48 14.17
N ILE A 92 -3.42 0.00 14.77
CA ILE A 92 -4.15 0.67 15.84
C ILE A 92 -4.50 -0.40 16.86
N VAL A 93 -4.09 -0.20 18.11
CA VAL A 93 -4.49 -1.01 19.26
C VAL A 93 -5.27 -0.09 20.19
N ALA A 94 -6.45 -0.53 20.60
CA ALA A 94 -7.32 0.24 21.49
C ALA A 94 -7.73 -0.63 22.68
N ARG A 95 -7.53 -0.11 23.88
CA ARG A 95 -7.90 -0.76 25.14
C ARG A 95 -8.98 0.06 25.83
N LYS A 96 -10.17 -0.52 26.00
CA LYS A 96 -11.24 0.11 26.76
C LYS A 96 -10.80 0.24 28.23
N ILE A 97 -10.90 1.44 28.78
CA ILE A 97 -10.65 1.66 30.19
C ILE A 97 -11.96 1.35 30.91
N ALA A 98 -11.97 0.33 31.77
CA ALA A 98 -13.10 0.07 32.66
C ALA A 98 -13.17 1.22 33.68
N ALA A 99 -14.38 1.72 33.94
CA ALA A 99 -14.64 2.70 34.98
C ALA A 99 -14.41 2.10 36.37
#